data_AF-A0A8T2NJW8-F1
#
_entry.id   AF-A0A8T2NJW8-F1
#
_cell.length_a   1.000
_cell.length_b   1.000
_cell.length_c   1.000
_cell.angle_alpha   90.00
_cell.angle_beta   90.00
_cell.angle_gamma   90.00
#
_symmetry.space_group_name_H-M   'P 1'
#
loop_
_entity.id
_entity.type
_entity.pdbx_description
1 polymer ?
#
loop_
_entity_poly.entity_id
_entity_poly.type
_entity_poly.pdbx_seq_one_letter_code
_entity_poly.pdbx_strand_id
1 'polypeptide(L)' 'AGCGFSLESGIFVAAVTQGSPAAQEGSLTVGDRLIAINGIVLDNKPLADCEALLRNCSASLCLSIMKVI' A
#
# COMPACT_ATOMS: atom_id res chain seq x y z
N ALA A 1 -13.42 16.81 27.14
CA ALA A 1 -13.83 15.92 26.04
C ALA A 1 -12.84 16.15 24.90
N GLY A 2 -12.12 15.12 24.46
CA GLY A 2 -11.22 15.25 23.31
C GLY A 2 -12.01 15.56 22.04
N CYS A 3 -11.31 16.03 21.01
CA CYS A 3 -11.88 16.45 19.73
C CYS A 3 -12.61 15.36 18.92
N GLY A 4 -12.70 14.12 19.42
CA GLY A 4 -13.56 13.06 18.88
C GLY A 4 -13.03 12.36 17.63
N PHE A 5 -11.77 12.56 17.27
CA PHE A 5 -11.11 11.89 16.15
C PHE A 5 -9.72 11.37 16.54
N SER A 6 -9.26 10.34 15.82
CA SER A 6 -7.91 9.77 15.94
C SER A 6 -7.17 9.96 14.63
N LEU A 7 -5.85 10.17 14.72
CA LEU A 7 -4.96 10.21 13.57
C LEU A 7 -4.27 8.87 13.43
N GLU A 8 -4.03 8.44 12.20
CA GLU A 8 -3.34 7.19 11.90
C GLU A 8 -2.31 7.42 10.78
N SER A 9 -1.16 6.76 10.89
CA SER A 9 -0.13 6.72 9.85
C SER A 9 -0.32 5.52 8.92
N GLY A 10 0.16 5.60 7.69
CA GLY A 10 0.05 4.49 6.75
C GLY A 10 0.97 4.59 5.55
N ILE A 11 0.96 3.52 4.75
CA ILE A 11 1.64 3.43 3.46
C ILE A 11 0.62 3.72 2.36
N PHE A 12 0.95 4.67 1.49
CA PHE A 12 0.06 5.12 0.42
C PHE A 12 0.77 5.06 -0.92
N VAL A 13 -0.01 4.80 -1.97
CA VAL A 13 0.48 4.86 -3.35
C VAL A 13 0.76 6.31 -3.70
N ALA A 14 2.03 6.68 -3.78
CA ALA A 14 2.44 8.03 -4.16
C ALA A 14 2.43 8.24 -5.68
N ALA A 15 2.75 7.20 -6.44
CA ALA A 15 2.79 7.23 -7.90
C ALA A 15 2.60 5.83 -8.48
N VAL A 16 2.06 5.75 -9.69
CA VAL A 16 2.00 4.52 -10.48
C VAL A 16 2.71 4.78 -11.80
N THR A 17 3.81 4.07 -12.05
CA THR A 17 4.62 4.28 -13.25
C THR A 17 3.87 3.82 -14.50
N GLN A 18 3.80 4.67 -15.53
CA GLN A 18 3.18 4.32 -16.81
C GLN A 18 3.90 3.12 -17.44
N GLY A 19 3.12 2.15 -17.95
CA GLY A 19 3.65 0.92 -18.54
C GLY A 19 4.10 -0.14 -17.52
N SER A 20 4.02 0.14 -16.21
CA SER A 20 4.25 -0.88 -15.18
C SER A 20 3.09 -1.89 -15.11
N PRO A 21 3.30 -3.09 -14.54
CA PRO A 21 2.22 -4.06 -14.33
C PRO A 21 1.06 -3.48 -13.50
N ALA A 22 1.36 -2.65 -12.51
CA ALA A 22 0.34 -1.98 -11.69
C ALA A 22 -0.51 -0.99 -12.51
N ALA A 23 0.10 -0.26 -13.46
CA ALA A 23 -0.64 0.62 -14.37
C ALA A 23 -1.50 -0.15 -15.38
N GLN A 24 -1.02 -1.31 -15.84
CA GLN A 24 -1.76 -2.17 -16.78
C GLN A 24 -2.94 -2.88 -16.13
N GLU A 25 -2.79 -3.30 -14.88
CA GLU A 25 -3.87 -3.90 -14.10
C GLU A 25 -4.93 -2.86 -13.73
N GLY A 26 -4.51 -1.62 -13.43
CA GLY A 26 -5.40 -0.46 -13.35
C GLY A 26 -6.25 -0.36 -12.08
N SER A 27 -6.20 -1.33 -11.16
CA SER A 27 -6.89 -1.22 -9.88
C SER A 27 -6.15 -0.32 -8.89
N LEU A 28 -4.85 -0.08 -9.08
CA LEU A 28 -4.04 0.74 -8.18
C LEU A 28 -4.04 2.21 -8.60
N THR A 29 -4.45 3.11 -7.71
CA THR A 29 -4.48 4.55 -7.94
C THR A 29 -3.69 5.31 -6.89
N VAL A 30 -3.14 6.47 -7.28
CA VAL A 30 -2.49 7.38 -6.34
C VAL A 30 -3.47 7.76 -5.23
N GLY A 31 -2.98 7.73 -3.99
CA GLY A 31 -3.79 7.97 -2.79
C GLY A 31 -4.38 6.70 -2.16
N ASP A 32 -4.38 5.56 -2.86
CA ASP A 32 -4.81 4.29 -2.26
C ASP A 32 -3.90 3.92 -1.09
N ARG A 33 -4.51 3.42 -0.02
CA ARG A 33 -3.75 2.95 1.13
C ARG A 33 -3.43 1.47 0.98
N LEU A 34 -2.15 1.12 1.13
CA LEU A 34 -1.73 -0.29 1.20
C LEU A 34 -1.98 -0.82 2.62
N ILE A 35 -2.71 -1.92 2.70
CA ILE A 35 -3.07 -2.61 3.95
C ILE A 35 -2.20 -3.85 4.16
N ALA A 36 -1.91 -4.59 3.08
CA ALA A 36 -1.08 -5.79 3.14
C ALA A 36 -0.30 -6.03 1.86
N ILE A 37 0.87 -6.67 1.99
CA ILE A 37 1.69 -7.19 0.90
C ILE A 37 1.81 -8.71 1.09
N ASN A 38 1.33 -9.49 0.11
CA ASN A 38 1.27 -10.96 0.16
C ASN A 38 0.63 -11.52 1.43
N GLY A 39 -0.42 -10.86 1.92
CA GLY A 39 -1.11 -11.24 3.15
C GLY A 39 -0.43 -10.77 4.45
N ILE A 40 0.74 -10.12 4.38
CA ILE A 40 1.40 -9.51 5.53
C ILE A 40 0.87 -8.11 5.73
N VAL A 41 0.20 -7.88 6.86
CA VAL A 41 -0.38 -6.58 7.24
C VAL A 41 0.73 -5.55 7.48
N LEU A 42 0.53 -4.33 6.97
CA LEU A 42 1.50 -3.23 7.04
C LEU A 42 1.31 -2.29 8.24
N ASP A 43 0.27 -2.53 9.04
CA ASP A 43 0.00 -1.73 10.24
C ASP A 43 1.22 -1.64 11.16
N ASN A 44 1.57 -0.42 11.58
CA ASN A 44 2.75 -0.10 12.39
C ASN A 44 4.11 -0.57 11.83
N LYS A 45 4.20 -0.97 10.56
CA LYS A 45 5.49 -1.33 9.94
C LYS A 45 6.23 -0.10 9.42
N PRO A 46 7.55 -0.03 9.59
CA PRO A 46 8.34 1.01 8.94
C PRO A 46 8.30 0.83 7.42
N LEU A 47 8.48 1.95 6.70
CA LEU A 47 8.55 1.93 5.23
C LEU A 47 9.60 0.94 4.71
N ALA A 48 10.75 0.86 5.36
CA ALA A 48 11.84 -0.05 4.98
C ALA A 48 11.41 -1.53 4.99
N ASP A 49 10.59 -1.95 5.95
CA ASP A 49 10.05 -3.32 5.99
C ASP A 49 9.12 -3.56 4.80
N CYS A 50 8.27 -2.58 4.49
CA CYS A 50 7.37 -2.65 3.35
C CYS A 50 8.15 -2.75 2.03
N GLU A 51 9.22 -1.96 1.88
CA GLU A 51 10.12 -2.05 0.73
C GLU A 51 10.81 -3.41 0.62
N ALA A 52 11.24 -3.99 1.74
CA ALA A 52 11.82 -5.32 1.77
C ALA A 52 10.82 -6.39 1.32
N LEU A 53 9.55 -6.31 1.76
CA LEU A 53 8.48 -7.20 1.34
C LEU A 53 8.22 -7.11 -0.18
N LEU A 54 8.23 -5.89 -0.74
CA LEU A 54 8.08 -5.68 -2.18
C LEU A 54 9.27 -6.26 -2.96
N ARG A 55 10.50 -6.09 -2.48
CA ARG A 55 11.71 -6.61 -3.13
C ARG A 55 11.82 -8.12 -3.11
N ASN A 56 11.24 -8.78 -2.10
CA ASN A 56 11.30 -10.23 -1.95
C ASN A 56 10.28 -10.97 -2.84
N CYS A 57 9.47 -10.26 -3.62
CA CYS A 57 8.57 -10.84 -4.62
C CYS A 57 9.31 -11.20 -5.91
N SER A 58 9.53 -12.49 -6.16
CA SER A 58 10.20 -12.94 -7.39
C SER A 58 9.25 -13.39 -8.51
N ALA A 59 7.95 -13.62 -8.24
CA ALA A 59 7.03 -14.21 -9.22
C ALA A 59 5.61 -13.61 -9.20
N SER A 60 5.05 -13.37 -8.02
CA SER A 60 3.73 -12.75 -7.86
C SER A 60 3.73 -11.78 -6.68
N LEU A 61 2.97 -10.69 -6.83
CA LEU A 61 2.77 -9.67 -5.82
C LEU A 61 1.27 -9.48 -5.62
N CYS A 62 0.79 -9.76 -4.41
CA CYS A 62 -0.60 -9.54 -4.03
C CYS A 62 -0.68 -8.33 -3.09
N LEU A 63 -1.46 -7.32 -3.47
CA LEU A 63 -1.68 -6.14 -2.64
C LEU A 63 -3.10 -6.13 -2.12
N SER A 64 -3.28 -5.88 -0.83
CA SER A 64 -4.57 -5.51 -0.27
C SER A 64 -4.60 -4.01 -0.07
N ILE A 65 -5.56 -3.34 -0.70
CA ILE A 65 -5.67 -1.88 -0.68
C ILE A 65 -7.02 -1.43 -0.14
N MET A 66 -7.01 -0.28 0.52
CA MET A 66 -8.22 0.45 0.88
C MET A 66 -8.35 1.63 -0.07
N LYS A 67 -9.44 1.65 -0.84
CA LYS A 67 -9.80 2.75 -1.72
C LYS A 67 -10.26 3.94 -0.88
N VAL A 68 -9.66 5.09 -1.12
CA VAL A 68 -10.18 6.34 -0.57
C VAL A 68 -11.37 6.73 -1.44
N ILE A 69 -12.56 6.74 -0.83
CA ILE A 69 -13.83 7.18 -1.45
C ILE A 69 -13.97 8.69 -1.43
#